data_AF-A0A443J8M0-F1
#
_entry.id   AF-A0A443J8M0-F1
#
_cell.length_a   1.000
_cell.length_b   1.000
_cell.length_c   1.000
_cell.angle_alpha   90.00
_cell.angle_beta   90.00
_cell.angle_gamma   90.00
#
_symmetry.space_group_name_H-M   'P 1'
#
loop_
_entity.id
_entity.type
_entity.pdbx_description
1 polymer ?
#
loop_
_entity_poly.entity_id
_entity_poly.type
_entity_poly.pdbx_seq_one_letter_code
_entity_poly.pdbx_strand_id
1 'polypeptide(L)' 'MPVEETLELWDLSLREVKARMRVLFTQERRVTSAGHFLDGLLGDEQRKTGWMRAEAIWR' A
#
# COMPACT_ATOMS: atom_id res chain seq x y z
N MET A 1 -6.99 -5.27 -21.92
CA MET A 1 -6.74 -6.18 -20.79
C MET A 1 -7.97 -6.11 -19.89
N PRO A 2 -8.56 -7.23 -19.47
CA PRO A 2 -9.67 -7.26 -18.50
C PRO A 2 -9.28 -6.57 -17.19
N VAL A 3 -10.28 -6.08 -16.46
CA VAL A 3 -10.06 -5.44 -15.16
C VAL A 3 -9.49 -6.44 -14.16
N GLU A 4 -9.91 -7.69 -14.25
CA GLU A 4 -9.54 -8.81 -13.40
C GLU A 4 -8.04 -9.14 -13.54
N GLU A 5 -7.53 -9.28 -14.76
CA GLU A 5 -6.09 -9.49 -15.01
C GLU A 5 -5.24 -8.35 -14.44
N THR A 6 -5.75 -7.12 -14.54
CA THR A 6 -5.04 -5.95 -13.99
C THR A 6 -5.00 -6.02 -12.46
N LEU A 7 -6.11 -6.38 -11.81
CA LEU A 7 -6.18 -6.52 -10.35
C LEU A 7 -5.28 -7.65 -9.84
N GLU A 8 -5.24 -8.78 -10.55
CA GLU A 8 -4.35 -9.90 -10.21
C GLU A 8 -2.87 -9.50 -10.30
N LEU A 9 -2.48 -8.78 -11.36
CA LEU A 9 -1.12 -8.26 -11.50
C LEU A 9 -0.76 -7.27 -10.38
N TRP A 10 -1.71 -6.46 -9.96
CA TRP A 10 -1.52 -5.51 -8.86
C TRP A 10 -1.40 -6.23 -7.49
N ASP A 11 -2.22 -7.24 -7.22
CA ASP A 11 -2.11 -8.05 -6.00
C ASP A 11 -0.74 -8.76 -5.94
N LEU A 12 -0.30 -9.35 -7.05
CA LEU A 12 1.02 -9.99 -7.15
C LEU A 12 2.14 -8.98 -6.87
N SER A 13 2.07 -7.80 -7.48
CA SER A 13 3.05 -6.72 -7.28
C SER A 13 3.10 -6.26 -5.82
N LEU A 14 1.94 -6.12 -5.18
CA LEU A 14 1.84 -5.70 -3.78
C LEU A 14 2.46 -6.74 -2.83
N ARG A 15 2.20 -8.03 -3.07
CA ARG A 15 2.82 -9.13 -2.31
C ARG A 15 4.34 -9.14 -2.46
N GLU A 16 4.85 -8.89 -3.66
CA GLU A 16 6.29 -8.83 -3.91
C GLU A 16 6.95 -7.66 -3.18
N VAL A 17 6.35 -6.47 -3.20
CA VAL A 17 6.83 -5.31 -2.45
C VAL A 17 6.87 -5.62 -0.95
N LYS A 18 5.81 -6.21 -0.38
CA LYS A 18 5.79 -6.60 1.04
C LYS A 18 6.89 -7.61 1.39
N ALA A 19 7.17 -8.57 0.51
CA ALA A 19 8.25 -9.53 0.69
C ALA A 19 9.64 -8.85 0.69
N ARG A 20 9.88 -7.92 -0.24
CA ARG A 20 11.13 -7.13 -0.29
C ARG A 20 11.28 -6.20 0.91
N MET A 21 10.18 -5.65 1.44
CA MET A 21 10.24 -4.82 2.63
C MET A 21 10.58 -5.61 3.90
N ARG A 22 10.15 -6.87 4.00
CA ARG A 22 10.43 -7.72 5.16
C ARG A 22 11.94 -7.81 5.45
N VAL A 23 12.78 -7.88 4.43
CA VAL A 23 14.24 -7.96 4.60
C VAL A 23 14.90 -6.63 5.00
N LEU A 24 14.20 -5.50 4.86
CA LEU A 24 14.72 -4.16 5.21
C LEU A 24 14.57 -3.83 6.70
N PHE A 25 13.75 -4.59 7.43
CA PHE A 25 13.48 -4.33 8.84
C PHE A 25 14.02 -5.46 9.72
N THR A 26 14.82 -5.10 10.72
CA THR A 26 15.37 -6.06 11.69
C THR A 26 14.39 -6.47 12.79
N GLN A 27 13.23 -5.80 12.89
CA GLN A 27 12.24 -6.06 13.94
C GLN A 27 10.91 -6.39 13.29
N GLU A 28 10.31 -7.52 13.67
CA GLU A 28 9.04 -7.99 13.09
C GLU A 28 7.91 -6.96 13.24
N ARG A 29 7.82 -6.28 14.39
CA ARG A 29 6.83 -5.21 14.60
C ARG A 29 6.88 -4.11 13.53
N ARG A 30 8.07 -3.82 13.00
CA ARG A 30 8.24 -2.81 11.94
C ARG A 30 7.80 -3.34 10.59
N VAL A 31 8.06 -4.62 10.30
CA VAL A 31 7.52 -5.30 9.12
C VAL A 31 5.99 -5.24 9.12
N THR A 32 5.36 -5.60 10.25
CA THR A 32 3.89 -5.59 10.39
C THR A 32 3.33 -4.17 10.26
N SER A 33 3.92 -3.19 10.95
CA SER A 33 3.47 -1.79 10.84
C SER A 33 3.60 -1.22 9.44
N ALA A 34 4.67 -1.56 8.72
CA ALA A 34 4.87 -1.11 7.35
C ALA A 34 3.91 -1.81 6.37
N GLY A 35 3.60 -3.09 6.60
CA GLY A 35 2.56 -3.81 5.87
C GLY A 35 1.18 -3.17 6.06
N HIS A 36 0.78 -2.91 7.31
CA HIS A 36 -0.49 -2.23 7.61
C HIS A 36 -0.56 -0.82 7.03
N PHE A 37 0.55 -0.08 7.02
CA PHE A 37 0.60 1.24 6.37
C PHE A 37 0.32 1.16 4.87
N LEU A 38 0.90 0.19 4.16
CA LEU A 38 0.62 -0.02 2.74
C LEU A 38 -0.83 -0.44 2.49
N ASP A 39 -1.38 -1.29 3.36
CA ASP A 39 -2.78 -1.71 3.27
C ASP A 39 -3.75 -0.54 3.48
N GLY A 40 -3.50 0.33 4.47
CA GLY A 40 -4.30 1.54 4.68
C GLY A 40 -4.09 2.60 3.60
N LEU A 41 -2.90 2.66 2.97
CA LEU A 41 -2.60 3.58 1.87
C LEU A 41 -3.36 3.21 0.59
N LEU A 42 -3.47 1.91 0.29
CA LEU A 42 -4.06 1.39 -0.95
C LEU A 42 -5.50 0.93 -0.77
N GLY A 43 -5.95 0.74 0.48
CA GLY A 43 -7.32 0.43 0.82
C GLY A 43 -8.22 1.65 0.81
N ASP A 44 -9.50 1.41 1.07
CA ASP A 44 -10.54 2.45 1.10
C ASP A 44 -10.62 3.17 2.47
N GLU A 45 -9.55 3.10 3.26
CA GLU A 45 -9.50 3.80 4.55
C GLU A 45 -9.55 5.32 4.32
N GLN A 46 -10.32 6.01 5.17
CA GLN A 46 -10.49 7.44 5.05
C GLN A 46 -9.15 8.17 5.21
N ARG A 47 -8.70 8.80 4.12
CA ARG A 47 -7.43 9.54 4.09
C ARG A 47 -7.43 10.63 5.16
N LYS A 48 -6.31 10.78 5.87
CA LYS A 48 -6.14 11.85 6.87
C LYS A 48 -6.15 13.25 6.21
N THR A 49 -6.52 14.28 6.96
CA THR A 49 -6.75 15.67 6.49
C THR A 49 -5.58 16.31 5.74
N GLY A 50 -4.33 15.89 5.99
CA GLY A 50 -3.16 16.34 5.22
C GLY A 50 -3.13 15.80 3.79
N TRP A 51 -3.61 14.57 3.58
CA TRP A 51 -3.62 13.87 2.30
C TRP A 51 -4.81 14.28 1.44
N MET A 52 -5.99 14.46 2.04
CA MET A 52 -7.15 15.06 1.34
C MET A 52 -6.81 16.44 0.76
N ARG A 53 -6.01 17.25 1.48
CA ARG A 53 -5.55 18.55 0.98
C ARG A 53 -4.55 18.44 -0.18
N ALA A 54 -3.62 17.49 -0.12
CA ALA A 54 -2.71 17.23 -1.23
C ALA A 54 -3.48 16.79 -2.49
N GLU A 55 -4.47 15.90 -2.34
CA GLU A 55 -5.29 15.46 -3.48
C GLU A 55 -6.17 16.55 -4.08
N ALA A 56 -6.70 17.45 -3.25
CA ALA A 56 -7.44 18.62 -3.74
C ALA A 56 -6.57 19.60 -4.56
N ILE A 57 -5.23 19.51 -4.45
CA ILE A 57 -4.29 20.28 -5.27
C ILE A 57 -4.04 19.60 -6.63
N TRP A 58 -4.10 18.27 -6.68
CA TRP A 58 -3.81 17.48 -7.89
C TRP A 58 -5.06 17.04 -8.67
N ARG A 59 -6.27 17.35 -8.17
CA ARG A 59 -7.54 17.18 -8.88
C ARG A 59 -7.95 18.44 -9.61
#